data_AF-B4VV23-F1
#
_entry.id   AF-B4VV23-F1
#
_cell.length_a   1.000
_cell.length_b   1.000
_cell.length_c   1.000
_cell.angle_alpha   90.00
_cell.angle_beta   90.00
_cell.angle_gamma   90.00
#
_symmetry.space_group_name_H-M   'P 1'
#
loop_
_entity.id
_entity.type
_entity.pdbx_description
1 polymer ?
#
loop_
_entity_poly.entity_id
_entity_poly.type
_entity_poly.pdbx_seq_one_letter_code
_entity_poly.pdbx_strand_id
1 'polypeptide(L)' 'MSKFYQKYLQENLPPAEALRQAQLAMWQSENIDWRNPYFWAAFTLQGEWR' A
#
# COMPACT_ATOMS: atom_id res chain seq x y z
N MET A 1 -3.60 4.22 4.55
CA MET A 1 -3.01 2.87 4.67
C MET A 1 -4.02 1.75 4.93
N SER A 2 -5.31 2.06 5.04
CA SER A 2 -6.40 1.07 5.13
C SER A 2 -6.46 0.09 3.95
N LYS A 3 -6.10 0.54 2.73
CA LYS A 3 -6.03 -0.34 1.55
C LYS A 3 -5.02 -1.48 1.66
N PHE A 4 -3.93 -1.31 2.42
CA PHE A 4 -2.96 -2.38 2.65
C PHE A 4 -3.60 -3.52 3.44
N TYR A 5 -4.22 -3.20 4.59
CA TYR A 5 -4.89 -4.19 5.42
C TYR A 5 -6.09 -4.83 4.72
N GLN A 6 -6.79 -4.09 3.86
CA GLN A 6 -7.83 -4.66 3.02
C GLN A 6 -7.27 -5.77 2.12
N LYS A 7 -6.19 -5.48 1.39
CA LYS A 7 -5.54 -6.43 0.48
C LYS A 7 -4.88 -7.60 1.21
N TYR A 8 -4.29 -7.34 2.37
CA TYR A 8 -3.63 -8.36 3.17
C TYR A 8 -4.63 -9.28 3.89
N LEU A 9 -5.66 -8.74 4.54
CA LEU A 9 -6.58 -9.51 5.38
C LEU A 9 -7.82 -10.01 4.64
N GLN A 10 -8.33 -9.27 3.66
CA GLN A 10 -9.54 -9.66 2.91
C GLN A 10 -9.20 -10.41 1.63
N GLU A 11 -8.16 -9.97 0.91
CA GLU A 11 -7.74 -10.60 -0.35
C GLU A 11 -6.62 -11.65 -0.14
N ASN A 12 -6.16 -11.82 1.10
CA ASN A 12 -5.16 -12.81 1.50
C ASN A 12 -3.85 -12.73 0.69
N LEU A 13 -3.52 -11.53 0.18
CA LEU A 13 -2.33 -11.31 -0.63
C LEU A 13 -1.05 -11.35 0.22
N PRO A 14 0.09 -11.76 -0.34
CA PRO A 14 1.38 -11.63 0.32
C PRO A 14 1.62 -10.18 0.76
N PRO A 15 2.21 -9.93 1.94
CA PRO A 15 2.38 -8.58 2.48
C PRO A 15 3.12 -7.64 1.52
N ALA A 16 4.12 -8.15 0.79
CA ALA A 16 4.87 -7.38 -0.20
C ALA A 16 3.98 -6.95 -1.39
N GLU A 17 3.13 -7.85 -1.87
CA GLU A 17 2.21 -7.58 -2.96
C GLU A 17 1.10 -6.62 -2.51
N ALA A 18 0.51 -6.85 -1.34
CA ALA A 18 -0.50 -5.97 -0.75
C ALA A 18 0.03 -4.53 -0.58
N LEU A 19 1.30 -4.37 -0.15
CA LEU A 19 1.93 -3.05 0.00
C LEU A 19 2.13 -2.36 -1.36
N ARG A 20 2.71 -3.06 -2.34
CA ARG A 20 2.89 -2.54 -3.71
C ARG A 20 1.57 -2.07 -4.29
N GLN A 21 0.55 -2.90 -4.15
CA GLN A 21 -0.80 -2.66 -4.65
C GLN A 21 -1.51 -1.50 -3.93
N ALA A 22 -1.22 -1.28 -2.65
CA ALA A 22 -1.71 -0.12 -1.91
C ALA A 22 -1.02 1.18 -2.38
N GLN A 23 0.32 1.15 -2.58
CA GLN A 23 1.09 2.29 -3.07
C GLN A 23 0.63 2.73 -4.47
N LEU A 24 0.43 1.78 -5.39
CA LEU A 24 -0.11 2.06 -6.72
C LEU A 24 -1.51 2.69 -6.66
N ALA A 25 -2.35 2.20 -5.75
CA ALA A 25 -3.69 2.75 -5.56
C ALA A 25 -3.69 4.17 -4.94
N MET A 26 -2.67 4.52 -4.16
CA MET A 26 -2.48 5.90 -3.67
C MET A 26 -1.98 6.81 -4.79
N TRP A 27 -1.00 6.35 -5.56
CA TRP A 27 -0.47 7.07 -6.73
C TRP A 27 -1.54 7.36 -7.79
N GLN A 28 -2.42 6.39 -8.06
CA GLN A 28 -3.51 6.54 -9.04
C GLN A 28 -4.74 7.26 -8.47
N SER A 29 -4.74 7.64 -7.19
CA SER A 29 -5.88 8.35 -6.60
C SER A 29 -6.11 9.70 -7.28
N GLU A 30 -7.37 10.07 -7.45
CA GLU A 30 -7.78 11.40 -7.96
C GLU A 30 -7.55 12.49 -6.92
N ASN A 31 -7.49 12.13 -5.63
CA ASN A 31 -7.22 13.06 -4.56
C ASN A 31 -5.70 13.35 -4.50
N ILE A 32 -5.37 14.64 -4.61
CA ILE A 32 -4.01 15.15 -4.71
C ILE A 32 -3.18 14.84 -3.45
N ASP A 33 -3.82 14.80 -2.28
CA ASP A 33 -3.16 14.53 -1.01
C ASP A 33 -2.66 13.08 -0.98
N TRP A 34 -3.46 12.13 -1.46
CA TRP A 34 -3.07 10.72 -1.53
C TRP A 34 -2.12 10.41 -2.66
N ARG A 35 -2.14 11.20 -3.74
CA ARG A 35 -1.19 11.06 -4.86
C ARG A 35 0.23 11.47 -4.45
N ASN A 36 0.38 12.42 -3.53
CA ASN A 36 1.68 12.87 -3.06
C ASN A 36 2.40 11.77 -2.25
N PRO A 37 3.58 11.29 -2.69
CA PRO A 37 4.35 10.26 -1.99
C PRO A 37 4.70 10.60 -0.56
N TYR A 38 4.74 11.89 -0.20
CA TYR A 38 5.07 12.37 1.14
C TYR A 38 4.25 11.68 2.24
N PHE A 39 2.98 11.37 1.97
CA PHE A 39 2.06 10.83 2.98
C PHE A 39 2.12 9.31 3.14
N TRP A 40 2.74 8.59 2.21
CA TRP A 40 2.67 7.11 2.21
C TRP A 40 3.97 6.39 1.84
N ALA A 41 4.97 7.07 1.27
CA ALA A 41 6.23 6.45 0.87
C ALA A 41 7.09 5.99 2.06
N ALA A 42 6.87 6.57 3.24
CA ALA A 42 7.57 6.17 4.46
C ALA A 42 7.13 4.78 4.99
N PHE A 43 5.99 4.25 4.53
CA PHE A 43 5.53 2.94 4.95
C PHE A 43 6.24 1.85 4.15
N THR A 44 7.12 1.15 4.84
CA THR A 44 7.88 0.01 4.31
C THR A 44 7.44 -1.27 5.01
N LEU A 45 7.49 -2.39 4.30
CA LEU A 45 7.34 -3.70 4.91
C LEU A 45 8.67 -4.08 5.58
N GLN A 46 8.63 -4.41 6.87
CA GLN A 46 9.79 -4.91 7.60
C GLN A 46 9.58 -6.41 7.88
N GLY A 47 10.38 -7.26 7.25
CA GLY A 47 10.28 -8.72 7.33
C GLY A 47 10.76 -9.41 6.05
N GLU A 48 10.68 -10.74 6.03
CA GLU A 48 10.98 -11.54 4.84
C GLU A 48 9.92 -11.26 3.75
N TRP A 49 10.37 -10.91 2.54
CA TRP A 49 9.50 -10.72 1.36
C TRP A 49 9.25 -12.02 0.58
N ARG A 50 9.64 -13.17 1.15
CA ARG A 50 9.56 -14.51 0.56
C ARG A 50 8.45 -15.35 1.18
#